data_AF-D1MYS0-F1
#
_entry.id   AF-D1MYS0-F1
#
_cell.length_a   1.000
_cell.length_b   1.000
_cell.length_c   1.000
_cell.angle_alpha   90.00
_cell.angle_beta   90.00
_cell.angle_gamma   90.00
#
_symmetry.space_group_name_H-M   'P 1'
#
loop_
_entity.id
_entity.type
_entity.pdbx_description
1 polymer ?
#
loop_
_entity_poly.entity_id
_entity_poly.type
_entity_poly.pdbx_seq_one_letter_code
_entity_poly.pdbx_strand_id
1 'polypeptide(L)'
;MSKQTSTDTLMKLGLAGIVVGLVAIAWVSAFLGEFLTPTGMPWTNFTELAARFKEGTFAWPGAATWIAIVLALMALFGVALLSAGRGGTGSAAQRELGGRLATGAKLAPLMEKERKKDAAQLHPKAVDLPPGQVLGQTAAGKAAVLYQGWRDLGVCIMGP
;
A
#
# COMPACT_ATOMS: atom_id res chain seq x y z
N MET A 1 -13.91 -1.46 22.25
CA MET A 1 -12.74 -2.35 22.46
C MET A 1 -12.53 -3.19 21.20
N SER A 2 -11.62 -2.78 20.30
CA SER A 2 -11.24 -3.61 19.15
C SER A 2 -10.28 -4.70 19.65
N LYS A 3 -10.61 -5.98 19.41
CA LYS A 3 -9.68 -7.09 19.70
C LYS A 3 -8.43 -6.88 18.86
N GLN A 4 -7.30 -6.73 19.53
CA GLN A 4 -5.99 -6.63 18.89
C GLN A 4 -5.66 -8.01 18.31
N THR A 5 -5.92 -8.20 17.03
CA THR A 5 -5.66 -9.47 16.35
C THR A 5 -4.15 -9.71 16.33
N SER A 6 -3.71 -10.84 16.89
CA SER A 6 -2.29 -11.23 16.91
C SER A 6 -1.75 -11.34 15.48
N THR A 7 -0.50 -10.93 15.27
CA THR A 7 0.23 -11.06 13.98
C THR A 7 0.17 -12.49 13.43
N ASP A 8 0.22 -13.48 14.32
CA ASP A 8 0.07 -14.90 13.97
C ASP A 8 -1.30 -15.23 13.34
N THR A 9 -2.37 -14.68 13.90
CA THR A 9 -3.73 -14.85 13.38
C THR A 9 -3.89 -14.18 12.02
N LEU A 10 -3.30 -12.99 11.82
CA LEU A 10 -3.31 -12.31 10.52
C LEU A 10 -2.53 -13.11 9.46
N MET A 11 -1.37 -13.67 9.82
CA MET A 11 -0.58 -14.50 8.93
C MET A 11 -1.33 -15.77 8.51
N LYS A 12 -1.98 -16.45 9.47
CA LYS A 12 -2.79 -17.64 9.20
C LYS A 12 -3.98 -17.34 8.29
N LEU A 13 -4.68 -16.22 8.53
CA LEU A 13 -5.79 -15.78 7.68
C LEU A 13 -5.32 -15.43 6.27
N GLY A 14 -4.18 -14.72 6.14
CA GLY A 14 -3.58 -14.41 4.85
C GLY A 14 -3.19 -15.67 4.07
N LEU A 15 -2.53 -16.61 4.72
CA LEU A 15 -2.16 -17.89 4.11
C LEU A 15 -3.40 -18.71 3.70
N ALA A 16 -4.41 -18.81 4.57
CA ALA A 16 -5.65 -19.48 4.25
C ALA A 16 -6.35 -18.85 3.03
N GLY A 17 -6.36 -17.51 2.95
CA GLY A 17 -6.89 -16.80 1.78
C GLY A 17 -6.15 -17.13 0.49
N ILE A 18 -4.81 -17.19 0.53
CA ILE A 18 -4.00 -17.57 -0.64
C ILE A 18 -4.30 -19.00 -1.07
N VAL A 19 -4.33 -19.95 -0.13
CA VAL A 19 -4.60 -21.36 -0.42
C VAL A 19 -5.99 -21.53 -1.04
N VAL A 20 -7.01 -20.90 -0.46
CA VAL A 20 -8.38 -20.94 -1.01
C VAL A 20 -8.43 -20.32 -2.40
N GLY A 21 -7.74 -19.20 -2.62
CA GLY A 21 -7.65 -18.56 -3.93
C GLY A 21 -7.00 -19.45 -4.99
N LEU A 22 -5.90 -20.13 -4.65
CA LEU A 22 -5.21 -21.05 -5.56
C LEU A 22 -6.08 -22.27 -5.90
N VAL A 23 -6.75 -22.85 -4.92
CA VAL A 23 -7.68 -23.98 -5.14
C VAL A 23 -8.84 -23.55 -6.05
N ALA A 24 -9.41 -22.37 -5.84
CA ALA A 24 -10.48 -21.84 -6.68
C ALA A 24 -10.01 -21.60 -8.12
N ILE A 25 -8.82 -21.01 -8.32
CA ILE A 25 -8.25 -20.80 -9.66
C ILE A 25 -8.01 -22.15 -10.35
N ALA A 26 -7.39 -23.11 -9.65
CA ALA A 26 -7.15 -24.44 -10.21
C ALA A 26 -8.47 -25.11 -10.63
N TRP A 27 -9.49 -25.06 -9.76
CA TRP A 27 -10.80 -25.63 -10.04
C TRP A 27 -11.49 -24.99 -11.25
N VAL A 28 -11.60 -23.66 -11.28
CA VAL A 28 -12.24 -22.92 -12.37
C VAL A 28 -11.48 -23.13 -13.68
N SER A 29 -10.16 -23.13 -13.64
CA SER A 29 -9.32 -23.35 -14.82
C SER A 29 -9.50 -24.75 -15.40
N ALA A 30 -9.63 -25.76 -14.54
CA ALA A 30 -9.83 -27.13 -14.95
C ALA A 30 -11.24 -27.37 -15.52
N PHE A 31 -12.26 -26.82 -14.87
CA PHE A 31 -13.64 -26.87 -15.35
C PHE A 31 -13.79 -26.20 -16.72
N LEU A 32 -13.26 -24.98 -16.89
CA LEU A 32 -13.28 -24.27 -18.17
C LEU A 32 -12.39 -24.94 -19.22
N GLY A 33 -11.25 -25.48 -18.79
CA GLY A 33 -10.33 -26.22 -19.65
C GLY A 33 -10.97 -27.49 -20.21
N GLU A 34 -11.82 -28.17 -19.44
CA GLU A 34 -12.59 -29.32 -19.90
C GLU A 34 -13.60 -28.95 -21.00
N PHE A 35 -14.20 -27.76 -20.94
CA PHE A 35 -15.09 -27.28 -22.01
C PHE A 35 -14.36 -27.04 -23.33
N LEU A 36 -13.09 -26.64 -23.28
CA LEU A 36 -12.29 -26.33 -24.49
C LEU A 36 -11.48 -27.51 -25.00
N THR A 37 -10.92 -28.31 -24.09
CA THR A 37 -10.14 -29.52 -24.36
C THR A 37 -10.70 -30.66 -23.52
N PRO A 38 -11.78 -31.32 -23.99
CA PRO A 38 -12.44 -32.36 -23.21
C PRO A 38 -11.51 -33.55 -22.95
N THR A 39 -11.41 -33.95 -21.69
CA THR A 39 -10.68 -35.14 -21.22
C THR A 39 -11.60 -36.22 -20.68
N GLY A 40 -12.90 -35.94 -20.55
CA GLY A 40 -13.90 -36.80 -19.94
C GLY A 40 -13.92 -36.72 -18.41
N MET A 41 -13.38 -35.65 -17.83
CA MET A 41 -13.21 -35.55 -16.38
C MET A 41 -14.47 -35.09 -15.65
N PRO A 42 -14.90 -35.81 -14.58
CA PRO A 42 -16.13 -35.50 -13.86
C PRO A 42 -15.90 -34.40 -12.81
N TRP A 43 -15.60 -33.17 -13.27
CA TRP A 43 -15.30 -32.02 -12.41
C TRP A 43 -16.44 -31.64 -11.45
N THR A 44 -17.67 -32.06 -11.69
CA THR A 44 -18.81 -31.80 -10.78
C THR A 44 -19.05 -32.92 -9.77
N ASN A 45 -18.45 -34.10 -9.97
CA ASN A 45 -18.62 -35.27 -9.11
C ASN A 45 -17.30 -35.59 -8.40
N PHE A 46 -17.12 -35.01 -7.21
CA PHE A 46 -15.91 -35.15 -6.39
C PHE A 46 -15.53 -36.60 -6.08
N THR A 47 -16.51 -37.48 -5.89
CA THR A 47 -16.28 -38.88 -5.55
C THR A 47 -15.62 -39.62 -6.71
N GLU A 48 -16.11 -39.39 -7.93
CA GLU A 48 -15.55 -40.00 -9.13
C GLU A 48 -14.20 -39.38 -9.49
N LEU A 49 -14.05 -38.06 -9.34
CA LEU A 49 -12.75 -37.39 -9.55
C LEU A 49 -11.68 -37.94 -8.61
N ALA A 50 -12.02 -38.17 -7.34
CA ALA A 50 -11.12 -38.78 -6.36
C ALA A 50 -10.79 -40.25 -6.71
N ALA A 51 -11.74 -41.00 -7.27
CA ALA A 51 -11.50 -42.36 -7.75
C ALA A 51 -10.52 -42.34 -8.94
N ARG A 52 -10.75 -41.50 -9.96
CA ARG A 52 -9.86 -41.35 -11.13
C ARG A 52 -8.45 -40.91 -10.75
N PHE A 53 -8.32 -40.07 -9.71
CA PHE A 53 -7.02 -39.67 -9.17
C PHE A 53 -6.29 -40.85 -8.51
N LYS A 54 -7.00 -41.65 -7.70
CA LYS A 54 -6.44 -42.86 -7.06
C LYS A 54 -6.07 -43.94 -8.08
N GLU A 55 -6.86 -44.07 -9.14
CA GLU A 55 -6.66 -45.03 -10.23
C GLU A 55 -5.53 -44.60 -11.19
N GLY A 56 -5.01 -43.38 -11.04
CA GLY A 56 -3.97 -42.83 -11.92
C GLY A 56 -4.47 -42.46 -13.33
N THR A 57 -5.78 -42.53 -13.57
CA THR A 57 -6.41 -42.13 -14.84
C THR A 57 -6.69 -40.63 -14.90
N PHE A 58 -6.03 -39.84 -14.05
CA PHE A 58 -6.24 -38.40 -13.99
C PHE A 58 -5.61 -37.69 -15.20
N ALA A 59 -6.43 -37.06 -16.03
CA ALA A 59 -6.07 -36.20 -17.13
C ALA A 59 -6.37 -34.74 -16.79
N TRP A 60 -5.34 -33.90 -16.88
CA TRP A 60 -5.48 -32.45 -16.79
C TRP A 60 -5.79 -31.88 -18.19
N PRO A 61 -6.87 -31.09 -18.36
CA PRO A 61 -7.18 -30.48 -19.64
C PRO A 61 -6.07 -29.53 -20.12
N GLY A 62 -5.61 -29.66 -21.37
CA GLY A 62 -4.49 -28.88 -21.88
C GLY A 62 -4.73 -27.35 -21.84
N ALA A 63 -5.98 -26.92 -22.09
CA ALA A 63 -6.36 -25.51 -22.00
C ALA A 63 -6.36 -24.97 -20.56
N ALA A 64 -6.54 -25.83 -19.55
CA ALA A 64 -6.66 -25.41 -18.15
C ALA A 64 -5.41 -24.69 -17.65
N THR A 65 -4.21 -25.09 -18.08
CA THR A 65 -2.95 -24.45 -17.68
C THR A 65 -2.90 -22.97 -18.08
N TRP A 66 -3.27 -22.66 -19.33
CA TRP A 66 -3.25 -21.28 -19.81
C TRP A 66 -4.35 -20.43 -19.16
N ILE A 67 -5.53 -21.01 -18.95
CA ILE A 67 -6.61 -20.36 -18.21
C ILE A 67 -6.17 -20.05 -16.78
N ALA A 68 -5.51 -20.98 -16.09
CA ALA A 68 -4.98 -20.78 -14.74
C ALA A 68 -3.98 -19.62 -14.69
N ILE A 69 -3.07 -19.54 -15.67
CA ILE A 69 -2.09 -18.45 -15.78
C ILE A 69 -2.80 -17.10 -15.93
N VAL A 70 -3.77 -17.00 -16.85
CA VAL A 70 -4.53 -15.75 -17.07
C VAL A 70 -5.29 -15.34 -15.81
N LEU A 71 -5.99 -16.27 -15.15
CA LEU A 71 -6.71 -16.01 -13.91
C LEU A 71 -5.77 -15.60 -12.77
N ALA A 72 -4.60 -16.22 -12.65
CA ALA A 72 -3.60 -15.87 -11.65
C ALA A 72 -3.08 -14.44 -11.88
N LEU A 73 -2.78 -14.07 -13.13
CA LEU A 73 -2.36 -12.70 -13.47
C LEU A 73 -3.46 -11.68 -13.17
N MET A 74 -4.72 -11.98 -13.50
CA MET A 74 -5.86 -11.11 -13.16
C MET A 74 -6.05 -10.97 -11.65
N ALA A 75 -5.90 -12.07 -10.89
CA ALA A 75 -5.99 -12.04 -9.43
C ALA A 75 -4.87 -11.18 -8.82
N LEU A 76 -3.62 -11.35 -9.28
CA LEU A 76 -2.49 -10.52 -8.85
C LEU A 76 -2.71 -9.05 -9.19
N PHE A 77 -3.18 -8.76 -10.39
CA PHE A 77 -3.49 -7.39 -10.81
C PHE A 77 -4.64 -6.79 -9.98
N GLY A 78 -5.67 -7.56 -9.68
CA GLY A 78 -6.76 -7.15 -8.79
C GLY A 78 -6.26 -6.84 -7.38
N VAL A 79 -5.40 -7.68 -6.82
CA VAL A 79 -4.75 -7.43 -5.51
C VAL A 79 -3.86 -6.18 -5.56
N ALA A 80 -3.10 -5.99 -6.64
CA ALA A 80 -2.27 -4.81 -6.84
C ALA A 80 -3.12 -3.52 -6.92
N LEU A 81 -4.24 -3.53 -7.64
CA LEU A 81 -5.15 -2.39 -7.69
C LEU A 81 -5.81 -2.10 -6.34
N LEU A 82 -6.27 -3.14 -5.64
CA LEU A 82 -6.90 -2.99 -4.32
C LEU A 82 -5.91 -2.48 -3.26
N SER A 83 -4.63 -2.87 -3.37
CA SER A 83 -3.57 -2.37 -2.50
C SER A 83 -3.14 -0.94 -2.87
N ALA A 84 -3.08 -0.60 -4.16
CA ALA A 84 -2.79 0.75 -4.61
C ALA A 84 -3.90 1.77 -4.24
N GLY A 85 -5.16 1.37 -4.31
CA GLY A 85 -6.32 2.19 -3.90
C GLY A 85 -6.44 2.39 -2.38
N ARG A 86 -5.84 1.48 -1.59
CA ARG A 86 -5.66 1.65 -0.15
C ARG A 86 -4.36 2.40 0.13
N GLY A 87 -4.32 3.67 -0.27
CA GLY A 87 -3.27 4.60 0.16
C GLY A 87 -3.06 4.47 1.67
N GLY A 88 -1.82 4.18 2.07
CA GLY A 88 -1.41 3.71 3.39
C GLY A 88 -2.26 4.27 4.52
N THR A 89 -3.22 3.47 4.96
CA THR A 89 -3.96 3.78 6.17
C THR A 89 -3.02 3.46 7.32
N GLY A 90 -2.18 4.43 7.71
CA GLY A 90 -1.41 4.33 8.94
C GLY A 90 -2.30 3.82 10.07
N SER A 91 -1.70 3.14 11.05
CA SER A 91 -2.43 2.60 12.20
C SER A 91 -3.43 3.64 12.74
N ALA A 92 -4.56 3.21 13.30
CA ALA A 92 -5.52 4.14 13.93
C ALA A 92 -4.80 5.10 14.91
N ALA A 93 -3.74 4.62 15.57
CA ALA A 93 -2.84 5.42 16.39
C ALA A 93 -2.05 6.50 15.61
N GLN A 94 -1.50 6.18 14.43
CA GLN A 94 -0.84 7.17 13.56
C GLN A 94 -1.83 8.20 13.02
N ARG A 95 -3.07 7.81 12.75
CA ARG A 95 -4.12 8.77 12.35
C ARG A 95 -4.52 9.70 13.47
N GLU A 96 -4.63 9.17 14.71
CA GLU A 96 -4.89 9.98 15.89
C GLU A 96 -3.74 10.97 16.15
N LEU A 97 -2.49 10.50 16.11
CA LEU A 97 -1.31 11.35 16.23
C LEU A 97 -1.25 12.40 15.12
N GLY A 98 -1.54 12.01 13.87
CA GLY A 98 -1.64 12.91 12.73
C GLY A 98 -2.72 13.98 12.92
N GLY A 99 -3.85 13.65 13.56
CA GLY A 99 -4.91 14.58 13.89
C GLY A 99 -4.52 15.65 14.93
N ARG A 100 -3.45 15.42 15.70
CA ARG A 100 -2.90 16.39 16.65
C ARG A 100 -1.87 17.33 16.01
N LEU A 101 -1.38 17.02 14.82
CA LEU A 101 -0.40 17.85 14.11
C LEU A 101 -1.07 19.07 13.49
N ALA A 102 -0.32 20.17 13.42
CA ALA A 102 -0.75 21.37 12.70
C ALA A 102 -0.84 21.08 11.20
N THR A 103 -1.90 21.56 10.55
CA THR A 103 -2.14 21.38 9.12
C THR A 103 -2.56 22.69 8.45
N GLY A 104 -2.39 22.77 7.13
CA GLY A 104 -2.91 23.84 6.29
C GLY A 104 -2.49 25.23 6.76
N ALA A 105 -3.48 26.08 7.05
CA ALA A 105 -3.28 27.48 7.44
C ALA A 105 -2.36 27.66 8.67
N LYS A 106 -2.31 26.69 9.58
CA LYS A 106 -1.42 26.75 10.76
C LYS A 106 0.06 26.57 10.40
N LEU A 107 0.36 25.91 9.27
CA LEU A 107 1.71 25.75 8.76
C LEU A 107 2.11 26.86 7.78
N ALA A 108 1.15 27.64 7.26
CA ALA A 108 1.40 28.70 6.29
C ALA A 108 2.51 29.70 6.72
N PRO A 109 2.62 30.11 8.00
CA PRO A 109 3.70 30.99 8.44
C PRO A 109 5.10 30.38 8.32
N LEU A 110 5.21 29.04 8.31
CA LEU A 110 6.48 28.31 8.17
C LEU A 110 6.86 28.04 6.71
N MET A 111 5.97 28.36 5.77
CA MET A 111 6.20 28.15 4.35
C MET A 111 7.06 29.27 3.74
N GLU A 112 7.77 28.93 2.67
CA GLU A 112 8.71 29.83 1.99
C GLU A 112 8.16 31.22 1.71
N LYS A 113 6.92 31.31 1.21
CA LYS A 113 6.30 32.59 0.82
C LYS A 113 6.17 33.56 2.00
N GLU A 114 5.67 33.11 3.14
CA GLU A 114 5.49 33.99 4.31
C GLU A 114 6.83 34.25 4.99
N ARG A 115 7.73 33.27 5.02
CA ARG A 115 9.08 33.45 5.57
C ARG A 115 9.95 34.42 4.75
N LYS A 116 9.85 34.42 3.42
CA LYS A 116 10.52 35.44 2.57
C LYS A 116 10.01 36.85 2.85
N LYS A 117 8.71 37.03 3.08
CA LYS A 117 8.14 38.34 3.44
C LYS A 117 8.66 38.82 4.79
N ASP A 118 8.65 37.95 5.80
CA ASP A 118 9.16 38.27 7.14
C ASP A 118 10.67 38.60 7.09
N ALA A 119 11.46 37.84 6.33
CA ALA A 119 12.88 38.09 6.10
C ALA A 119 13.12 39.47 5.45
N ALA A 120 12.33 39.84 4.44
CA ALA A 120 12.42 41.15 3.78
C ALA A 120 12.01 42.32 4.70
N GLN A 121 11.02 42.13 5.57
CA GLN A 121 10.62 43.13 6.57
C GLN A 121 11.70 43.34 7.63
N LEU A 122 12.34 42.25 8.06
CA LEU A 122 13.41 42.26 9.06
C LEU A 122 14.70 42.89 8.55
N HIS A 123 15.05 42.61 7.30
CA HIS A 123 16.31 43.02 6.71
C HIS A 123 16.06 43.72 5.35
N PRO A 124 15.46 44.93 5.35
CA PRO A 124 15.06 45.62 4.13
C PRO A 124 16.23 46.04 3.23
N LYS A 125 17.46 46.02 3.76
CA LYS A 125 18.69 46.35 3.02
C LYS A 125 19.42 45.11 2.50
N ALA A 126 19.00 43.90 2.88
CA ALA A 126 19.62 42.68 2.41
C ALA A 126 19.07 42.30 1.03
N VAL A 127 19.96 42.09 0.07
CA VAL A 127 19.61 41.60 -1.27
C VAL A 127 19.58 40.07 -1.22
N ASP A 128 18.54 39.47 -1.80
CA ASP A 128 18.37 38.02 -1.95
C ASP A 128 18.44 37.21 -0.64
N LEU A 129 17.88 37.76 0.46
CA LEU A 129 17.88 37.05 1.72
C LEU A 129 17.01 35.76 1.65
N PRO A 130 17.55 34.59 2.05
CA PRO A 130 16.77 33.36 2.06
C PRO A 130 15.61 33.44 3.07
N PRO A 131 14.57 32.60 2.92
CA PRO A 131 13.45 32.51 3.88
C PRO A 131 13.91 32.15 5.32
N GLY A 132 15.07 31.51 5.48
CA GLY A 132 15.61 31.09 6.76
C GLY A 132 16.22 29.69 6.69
N GLN A 133 16.36 29.04 7.85
CA GLN A 133 16.94 27.69 7.95
C GLN A 133 15.89 26.62 7.66
N VAL A 134 16.23 25.62 6.85
CA VAL A 134 15.35 24.48 6.59
C VAL A 134 15.20 23.64 7.86
N LEU A 135 13.95 23.47 8.33
CA LEU A 135 13.61 22.62 9.48
C LEU A 135 13.32 21.18 9.05
N GLY A 136 12.71 21.01 7.88
CA GLY A 136 12.27 19.71 7.40
C GLY A 136 11.14 19.84 6.38
N GLN A 137 10.36 18.77 6.21
CA GLN A 137 9.25 18.71 5.25
C GLN A 137 7.95 18.26 5.93
N THR A 138 6.81 18.66 5.37
CA THR A 138 5.50 18.22 5.87
C THR A 138 5.32 16.71 5.66
N ALA A 139 4.90 16.01 6.71
CA ALA A 139 4.63 14.57 6.66
C ALA A 139 3.38 14.19 5.84
N ALA A 140 2.47 15.13 5.63
CA ALA A 140 1.21 14.92 4.90
C ALA A 140 1.18 15.71 3.59
N GLY A 141 0.78 15.06 2.49
CA GLY A 141 0.59 15.70 1.17
C GLY A 141 1.86 15.76 0.33
N LYS A 142 1.99 16.82 -0.50
CA LYS A 142 3.23 17.11 -1.23
C LYS A 142 4.23 17.61 -0.19
N ALA A 143 5.31 16.89 0.02
CA ALA A 143 6.33 17.15 1.03
C ALA A 143 6.90 18.58 0.93
N ALA A 144 6.20 19.54 1.54
CA ALA A 144 6.51 20.95 1.44
C ALA A 144 7.57 21.28 2.48
N VAL A 145 8.58 22.04 2.07
CA VAL A 145 9.70 22.42 2.94
C VAL A 145 9.23 23.47 3.95
N LEU A 146 9.53 23.24 5.23
CA LEU A 146 9.27 24.13 6.34
C LEU A 146 10.56 24.87 6.73
N TYR A 147 10.42 26.16 7.00
CA TYR A 147 11.54 27.06 7.31
C TYR A 147 11.39 27.68 8.71
N GLN A 148 12.50 27.71 9.44
CA GLN A 148 12.69 28.52 10.64
C GLN A 148 13.11 29.93 10.21
N GLY A 149 12.35 30.95 10.63
CA GLY A 149 12.65 32.33 10.27
C GLY A 149 13.87 32.86 11.03
N TRP A 150 14.44 33.96 10.54
CA TRP A 150 15.65 34.57 11.12
C TRP A 150 15.48 35.09 12.56
N ARG A 151 14.25 35.48 12.95
CA ARG A 151 13.91 35.85 14.35
C ARG A 151 13.99 34.67 15.32
N ASP A 152 13.70 33.48 14.81
CA ASP A 152 13.58 32.27 15.61
C ASP A 152 14.93 31.52 15.69
N LEU A 153 15.95 32.02 14.99
CA LEU A 153 17.27 31.39 14.89
C LEU A 153 18.22 31.96 15.97
N GLY A 154 18.64 31.11 16.90
CA GLY A 154 19.70 31.43 17.85
C GLY A 154 21.05 30.94 17.35
N VAL A 155 22.05 31.81 17.32
CA VAL A 155 23.44 31.42 17.05
C VAL A 155 24.17 31.31 18.38
N CYS A 156 24.63 30.11 18.71
CA CYS A 156 25.52 29.90 19.86
C CYS A 156 26.96 29.84 19.34
N ILE A 157 27.79 30.80 19.77
CA ILE A 157 29.22 30.81 19.50
C ILE A 157 29.91 30.33 20.78
N MET A 158 30.46 29.11 20.74
CA MET A 158 31.31 28.61 21.82
C MET A 158 32.78 28.85 21.43
N GLY A 159 33.57 29.34 22.38
CA GLY A 159 35.02 29.42 22.23
C GLY A 159 35.67 28.03 22.16
N PRO A 160 36.95 27.95 21.74
CA PRO A 160 37.70 26.69 21.74
C PRO A 160 37.83 26.09 23.14
#